data_AF-A0A8T5KE62-F1
#
_entry.id   AF-A0A8T5KE62-F1
#
_cell.length_a   1.000
_cell.length_b   1.000
_cell.length_c   1.000
_cell.angle_alpha   90.00
_cell.angle_beta   90.00
_cell.angle_gamma   90.00
#
_symmetry.space_group_name_H-M   'P 1'
#
loop_
_entity.id
_entity.type
_entity.pdbx_description
1 polymer ?
#
loop_
_entity_poly.entity_id
_entity_poly.type
_entity_poly.pdbx_seq_one_letter_code
_entity_poly.pdbx_strand_id
1 'polypeptide(L)'
;IVMVNDDPEGDINHWLFNRHGKEVGACLWNPAKRRVLKGKKMIIFGNYPLKSFLWRHDLEEVVWIRKWDEVIEELKNHHGSGSRVAVIPDGTSCIPENPVHW
;
A
#
# COMPACT_ATOMS: atom_id res chain seq x y z
N ILE A 1 -6.13 -3.41 -4.44
CA ILE A 1 -5.96 -1.98 -4.02
C ILE A 1 -4.78 -1.41 -4.80
N VAL A 2 -4.86 -0.17 -5.28
CA VAL A 2 -3.72 0.54 -5.87
C VAL A 2 -3.38 1.74 -5.00
N MET A 3 -2.11 1.84 -4.58
CA MET A 3 -1.58 3.01 -3.89
C MET A 3 -0.66 3.77 -4.83
N VAL A 4 -0.87 5.07 -5.00
CA VAL A 4 -0.03 5.94 -5.83
C VAL A 4 0.99 6.62 -4.92
N ASN A 5 2.23 6.13 -4.97
CA ASN A 5 3.33 6.59 -4.12
C ASN A 5 4.54 6.89 -5.03
N ASP A 6 4.63 8.13 -5.52
CA ASP A 6 5.71 8.58 -6.41
C ASP A 6 6.50 9.74 -5.79
N ASP A 7 7.14 9.46 -4.66
CA ASP A 7 7.97 10.43 -3.94
C ASP A 7 9.45 10.00 -3.98
N PRO A 8 10.36 10.79 -4.59
CA PRO A 8 11.79 10.47 -4.60
C PRO A 8 12.42 10.49 -3.20
N GLU A 9 11.86 11.24 -2.25
CA GLU A 9 12.36 11.31 -0.87
C GLU A 9 11.90 10.10 -0.03
N GLY A 10 10.96 9.33 -0.55
CA GLY A 10 10.48 8.10 0.05
C GLY A 10 9.46 8.29 1.16
N ASP A 11 9.30 7.29 2.02
CA ASP A 11 8.31 7.32 3.10
C ASP A 11 8.86 7.97 4.38
N ILE A 12 7.99 8.64 5.15
CA ILE A 12 8.32 9.21 6.47
C ILE A 12 8.45 8.07 7.50
N ASN A 13 9.53 7.30 7.37
CA ASN A 13 9.64 6.01 8.04
C ASN A 13 9.89 6.17 9.55
N HIS A 14 10.80 7.07 9.95
CA HIS A 14 11.24 7.21 11.34
C HIS A 14 10.07 7.52 12.29
N TRP A 15 9.21 8.47 11.93
CA TRP A 15 8.15 8.97 12.81
C TRP A 15 6.84 8.19 12.77
N LEU A 16 6.59 7.44 11.69
CA LEU A 16 5.32 6.73 11.51
C LEU A 16 5.47 5.22 11.55
N PHE A 17 6.50 4.67 10.91
CA PHE A 17 6.52 3.24 10.56
C PHE A 17 7.66 2.44 11.18
N ASN A 18 8.65 3.07 11.81
CA ASN A 18 9.84 2.40 12.29
C ASN A 18 9.82 2.14 13.81
N ARG A 19 10.70 1.24 14.22
CA ARG A 19 10.99 0.98 15.63
C ARG A 19 11.90 2.05 16.23
N HIS A 20 11.70 2.33 17.51
CA HIS A 20 12.53 3.16 18.38
C HIS A 20 13.12 2.29 19.49
N GLY A 21 14.18 1.55 19.16
CA GLY A 21 14.76 0.55 20.06
C GLY A 21 14.27 -0.86 19.75
N LYS A 22 14.16 -1.72 20.78
CA LYS A 22 13.82 -3.14 20.60
C LYS A 22 12.32 -3.41 20.60
N GLU A 23 11.60 -2.78 21.53
CA GLU A 23 10.19 -3.10 21.84
C GLU A 23 9.23 -1.93 21.61
N VAL A 24 9.75 -0.74 21.30
CA VAL A 24 8.96 0.47 21.09
C VAL A 24 9.08 0.88 19.64
N GLY A 25 8.00 1.44 19.07
CA GLY A 25 8.01 2.00 17.74
C GLY A 25 7.08 3.19 17.62
N ALA A 26 7.09 3.78 16.44
CA ALA A 26 6.17 4.83 16.04
C ALA A 26 4.70 4.37 16.06
N CYS A 27 3.76 5.31 15.94
CA CYS A 27 2.32 5.06 16.07
C CYS A 27 1.76 4.03 15.07
N LEU A 28 2.40 3.84 13.91
CA LEU A 28 2.03 2.82 12.91
C LEU A 28 3.09 1.73 12.76
N TRP A 29 4.06 1.62 13.67
CA TRP A 29 5.01 0.52 13.66
C TRP A 29 4.31 -0.80 14.01
N ASN A 30 4.71 -1.88 13.33
CA ASN A 30 4.30 -3.24 13.68
C ASN A 30 5.52 -4.17 13.49
N PRO A 31 5.88 -4.98 14.49
CA PRO A 31 6.99 -5.93 14.35
C PRO A 31 6.69 -7.07 13.35
N ALA A 32 5.43 -7.35 13.06
CA ALA A 32 5.00 -8.30 12.06
C ALA A 32 4.77 -7.64 10.70
N LYS A 33 5.01 -8.41 9.63
CA LYS A 33 4.58 -8.01 8.28
C LYS A 33 3.06 -7.88 8.23
N ARG A 34 2.59 -6.78 7.67
CA ARG A 34 1.18 -6.51 7.42
C ARG A 34 0.72 -7.27 6.19
N ARG A 35 -0.31 -8.09 6.40
CA ARG A 35 -1.05 -8.76 5.34
C ARG A 35 -2.16 -7.86 4.80
N VAL A 36 -2.51 -8.04 3.54
CA VAL A 36 -3.66 -7.41 2.91
C VAL A 36 -4.92 -8.12 3.45
N LEU A 37 -5.52 -7.55 4.49
CA LEU A 37 -6.65 -8.17 5.21
C LEU A 37 -7.91 -8.34 4.34
N LYS A 38 -8.11 -7.44 3.36
CA LYS A 38 -9.25 -7.47 2.44
C LYS A 38 -8.76 -7.14 1.03
N GLY A 39 -8.83 -8.13 0.15
CA GLY A 39 -8.42 -8.03 -1.26
C GLY A 39 -7.43 -9.11 -1.66
N LYS A 40 -7.25 -9.30 -2.97
CA LYS A 40 -6.33 -10.30 -3.51
C LYS A 40 -4.88 -9.82 -3.58
N LYS A 41 -4.67 -8.53 -3.84
CA LYS A 41 -3.36 -7.93 -4.10
C LYS A 41 -3.34 -6.43 -3.84
N MET A 42 -2.24 -5.93 -3.33
CA MET A 42 -1.92 -4.51 -3.26
C MET A 42 -0.88 -4.16 -4.31
N ILE A 43 -1.19 -3.18 -5.14
CA ILE A 43 -0.29 -2.63 -6.15
C ILE A 43 0.21 -1.29 -5.63
N ILE A 44 1.52 -1.10 -5.62
CA ILE A 44 2.14 0.20 -5.37
C ILE A 44 2.60 0.74 -6.71
N PHE A 45 2.04 1.88 -7.10
CA PHE A 45 2.36 2.56 -8.34
C PHE A 45 3.28 3.75 -8.05
N GLY A 46 4.42 3.80 -8.73
CA GLY A 46 5.39 4.90 -8.63
C GLY A 46 6.75 4.52 -9.20
N ASN A 47 7.63 5.50 -9.41
CA ASN A 47 8.94 5.30 -10.00
C ASN A 47 10.01 4.87 -8.99
N TYR A 48 9.80 5.20 -7.71
CA TYR A 48 10.78 5.10 -6.65
C TYR A 48 10.45 3.95 -5.66
N PRO A 49 10.86 2.70 -5.93
CA PRO A 49 10.59 1.58 -5.02
C PRO A 49 11.34 1.74 -3.70
N LEU A 50 10.62 1.53 -2.61
CA LEU A 50 11.17 1.68 -1.27
C LEU A 50 11.39 0.32 -0.61
N LYS A 51 12.62 0.07 -0.16
CA LYS A 51 12.98 -1.16 0.58
C LYS A 51 12.18 -1.33 1.87
N SER A 52 11.72 -0.22 2.47
CA SER A 52 10.87 -0.20 3.66
C SER A 52 9.53 -0.93 3.45
N PHE A 53 9.04 -1.04 2.22
CA PHE A 53 7.84 -1.84 1.92
C PHE A 53 8.09 -3.34 2.01
N LEU A 54 9.27 -3.82 1.60
CA LEU A 54 9.62 -5.24 1.68
C LEU A 54 9.69 -5.75 3.13
N TRP A 55 9.97 -4.83 4.06
CA TRP A 55 9.99 -5.11 5.50
C TRP A 55 8.59 -5.09 6.10
N ARG A 56 7.69 -4.25 5.57
CA ARG A 56 6.35 -4.05 6.13
C ARG A 56 5.30 -4.99 5.56
N HIS A 57 5.50 -5.54 4.37
CA HIS A 57 4.49 -6.33 3.69
C HIS A 57 4.99 -7.70 3.23
N ASP A 58 4.03 -8.59 3.00
CA ASP A 58 4.26 -9.85 2.29
C ASP A 58 4.43 -9.59 0.79
N LEU A 59 5.48 -10.15 0.19
CA LEU A 59 5.79 -9.95 -1.23
C LEU A 59 4.86 -10.77 -2.14
N GLU A 60 4.20 -11.79 -1.60
CA GLU A 60 3.17 -12.52 -2.33
C GLU A 60 1.89 -11.69 -2.51
N GLU A 61 1.64 -10.77 -1.58
CA GLU A 61 0.42 -9.95 -1.54
C GLU A 61 0.63 -8.54 -2.12
N VAL A 62 1.88 -8.13 -2.36
CA VAL A 62 2.23 -6.76 -2.76
C VAL A 62 3.15 -6.76 -3.98
N VAL A 63 2.80 -5.96 -4.99
CA VAL A 63 3.61 -5.75 -6.20
C VAL A 63 3.88 -4.27 -6.42
N TRP A 64 5.09 -3.94 -6.90
CA TRP A 64 5.44 -2.60 -7.33
C TRP A 64 5.40 -2.51 -8.86
N ILE A 65 4.67 -1.53 -9.39
CA ILE A 65 4.52 -1.32 -10.84
C ILE A 65 4.86 0.14 -11.15
N ARG A 66 5.63 0.37 -12.22
CA ARG A 66 6.09 1.73 -12.59
C ARG A 66 5.28 2.37 -13.71
N LYS A 67 4.53 1.57 -14.47
CA LYS A 67 3.72 2.08 -15.57
C LYS A 67 2.24 1.87 -15.32
N TRP A 68 1.45 2.88 -15.65
CA TRP A 68 0.02 2.87 -15.33
C TRP A 68 -0.78 1.86 -16.16
N ASP A 69 -0.40 1.65 -17.42
CA ASP A 69 -0.96 0.60 -18.28
C ASP A 69 -0.81 -0.79 -17.67
N GLU A 70 0.37 -1.12 -17.15
CA GLU A 70 0.64 -2.38 -16.44
C GLU A 70 -0.24 -2.53 -15.18
N VAL A 71 -0.52 -1.44 -14.46
CA VAL A 71 -1.47 -1.44 -13.32
C VAL A 71 -2.88 -1.80 -13.78
N ILE A 72 -3.34 -1.19 -14.87
CA ILE A 72 -4.68 -1.44 -15.42
C ILE A 72 -4.81 -2.88 -15.92
N GLU A 73 -3.78 -3.43 -16.55
CA GLU A 73 -3.74 -4.83 -16.97
C GLU A 73 -3.83 -5.79 -15.77
N GLU A 74 -3.03 -5.57 -14.73
CA GLU A 74 -3.09 -6.37 -13.51
C GLU A 74 -4.47 -6.32 -12.86
N LEU A 75 -5.08 -5.13 -12.76
CA LEU A 75 -6.44 -4.99 -12.24
C LEU A 75 -7.48 -5.76 -13.06
N LYS A 76 -7.42 -5.67 -14.40
CA LYS A 76 -8.31 -6.41 -15.30
C LYS A 76 -8.14 -7.92 -15.16
N ASN A 77 -6.91 -8.41 -14.99
CA ASN A 77 -6.62 -9.83 -14.81
C ASN A 77 -7.25 -10.39 -13.52
N HIS A 78 -7.26 -9.61 -12.43
CA HIS A 78 -7.79 -10.07 -11.14
C HIS A 78 -9.29 -9.87 -10.95
N HIS A 79 -9.88 -8.85 -11.58
CA HIS A 79 -11.27 -8.45 -11.34
C HIS A 79 -12.20 -8.57 -12.56
N GLY A 80 -11.67 -8.60 -13.78
CA GLY A 80 -12.45 -8.64 -15.02
C GLY A 80 -12.90 -7.27 -15.52
N SER A 81 -13.38 -7.23 -16.77
CA SER A 81 -13.86 -6.02 -17.44
C SER A 81 -15.17 -5.51 -16.83
N GLY A 82 -15.39 -4.19 -16.84
CA GLY A 82 -16.60 -3.56 -16.29
C GLY A 82 -16.61 -3.42 -14.76
N SER A 83 -15.53 -3.82 -14.08
CA SER A 83 -15.37 -3.65 -12.64
C SER A 83 -15.48 -2.17 -12.23
N ARG A 84 -16.22 -1.91 -11.15
CA ARG A 84 -16.31 -0.57 -10.55
C ARG A 84 -15.10 -0.31 -9.66
N VAL A 85 -14.65 0.94 -9.64
CA VAL A 85 -13.54 1.38 -8.79
C VAL A 85 -13.99 2.52 -7.89
N ALA A 86 -13.53 2.51 -6.64
CA ALA A 86 -13.59 3.66 -5.77
C ALA A 86 -12.24 4.36 -5.83
N VAL A 87 -12.26 5.69 -5.96
CA VAL A 87 -11.05 6.52 -5.96
C VAL A 87 -11.04 7.34 -4.69
N ILE A 88 -9.98 7.16 -3.90
CA ILE A 88 -9.69 7.96 -2.72
C ILE A 88 -8.54 8.88 -3.12
N PRO A 89 -8.78 10.20 -3.28
CA PRO A 89 -7.77 11.12 -3.82
C PRO A 89 -6.60 11.34 -2.86
N ASP A 90 -6.84 11.20 -1.56
CA ASP A 90 -5.83 11.29 -0.52
C ASP A 90 -6.07 10.15 0.48
N GLY A 91 -5.14 9.21 0.57
CA GLY A 91 -5.21 8.07 1.49
C GLY A 91 -4.73 8.39 2.92
N THR A 92 -4.18 9.58 3.14
CA THR A 92 -3.75 10.09 4.45
C THR A 92 -4.84 10.90 5.14
N SER A 93 -5.71 11.52 4.34
CA SER A 93 -6.93 12.19 4.79
C SER A 93 -8.14 11.27 4.56
N CYS A 94 -9.24 11.46 5.29
CA CYS A 94 -10.47 10.66 5.13
C CYS A 94 -10.36 9.15 5.46
N ILE A 95 -9.53 8.71 6.42
CA ILE A 95 -9.68 7.37 7.01
C ILE A 95 -11.02 7.37 7.76
N PRO A 96 -12.05 6.64 7.29
CA PRO A 96 -13.31 6.63 8.00
C PRO A 96 -13.11 5.92 9.35
N GLU A 97 -13.65 6.49 10.43
CA GLU A 97 -13.62 5.88 11.77
C GLU A 97 -14.16 4.44 11.75
N ASN A 98 -15.06 4.14 10.81
CA ASN A 98 -15.62 2.82 10.58
C ASN A 98 -15.27 2.31 9.18
N PRO A 99 -14.84 1.04 9.05
CA PRO A 99 -14.54 0.46 7.74
C PRO A 99 -15.79 0.43 6.87
N VAL A 100 -15.70 0.98 5.65
CA VAL A 100 -16.77 0.91 4.66
C VAL A 100 -16.93 -0.55 4.25
N HIS A 101 -18.12 -1.11 4.46
CA HIS A 101 -18.48 -2.44 3.97
C HIS A 101 -18.86 -2.31 2.50
N TRP A 102 -17.99 -2.78 1.61
CA TRP A 102 -18.23 -2.90 0.16
C TRP A 102 -18.72 -4.31 -0.18
#